data_AF-A0A1F4QRR4-F1
#
_entry.id   AF-A0A1F4QRR4-F1
#
_cell.length_a   1.000
_cell.length_b   1.000
_cell.length_c   1.000
_cell.angle_alpha   90.00
_cell.angle_beta   90.00
_cell.angle_gamma   90.00
#
_symmetry.space_group_name_H-M   'P 1'
#
loop_
_entity.id
_entity.type
_entity.pdbx_description
1 polymer ?
#
loop_
_entity_poly.entity_id
_entity_poly.type
_entity_poly.pdbx_seq_one_letter_code
_entity_poly.pdbx_strand_id
1 'polypeptide(L)'
;MNYSNTKRNMLAAAISGLAILLIMVFAEKALHLPKPLIVYLVISYIVVSVFFWFFKRASHSSVTSLIIQACLVWFFVASLVLSSVFYVDKAGWNWYRLTGVNTTLSEELYDLTEISLSEFLSQHPVFIRDTVVADGIKVDKGVYVVEQTIIVPKNIALKIEAGVTLKFKVGCSLIAYGPFTAIGNPDETIIFTADKTFYKWGVLGIVGQKDVLIEYAHFSHARQAHINGIQFFGGVSLIDSQVEVAHCSFTDMKGKDAFHIDGGTFIIHDNVFKNVFKDGIDIDGGTGDIFDNIFFNCGDEEIDLTDEENVLVENNVFLPAEDTGIAAHKVEKPQDNEKSKKRPVI
;
A
#
# COMPACT_ATOMS: atom_id res chain seq x y z
N MET A 1 -41.29 -38.07 -20.18
CA MET A 1 -39.93 -37.69 -19.72
C MET A 1 -39.19 -38.96 -19.32
N ASN A 2 -38.09 -39.30 -19.99
CA ASN A 2 -37.43 -40.60 -19.81
C ASN A 2 -36.50 -40.55 -18.58
N TYR A 3 -36.79 -41.35 -17.55
CA TYR A 3 -36.04 -41.41 -16.28
C TYR A 3 -34.54 -41.65 -16.45
N SER A 4 -34.14 -42.31 -17.55
CA SER A 4 -32.73 -42.55 -17.90
C SER A 4 -31.97 -41.29 -18.32
N ASN A 5 -32.63 -40.32 -18.96
CA ASN A 5 -32.02 -39.05 -19.36
C ASN A 5 -31.75 -38.17 -18.14
N THR A 6 -32.62 -38.21 -17.12
CA THR A 6 -32.43 -37.47 -15.87
C THR A 6 -31.20 -37.96 -15.10
N LYS A 7 -31.02 -39.29 -14.97
CA LYS A 7 -29.83 -39.88 -14.31
C LYS A 7 -28.53 -39.58 -15.06
N ARG A 8 -28.53 -39.65 -16.40
CA ARG A 8 -27.36 -39.28 -17.23
C ARG A 8 -26.99 -37.80 -17.07
N ASN A 9 -27.98 -36.91 -17.02
CA ASN A 9 -27.74 -35.47 -16.83
C ASN A 9 -27.22 -35.16 -15.42
N MET A 10 -27.72 -35.84 -14.39
CA MET A 10 -27.21 -35.70 -13.02
C MET A 10 -25.77 -36.20 -12.88
N LEU A 11 -25.45 -37.34 -13.50
CA LEU A 11 -24.08 -37.88 -13.51
C LEU A 11 -23.11 -36.95 -14.24
N ALA A 12 -23.52 -36.38 -15.38
CA ALA A 12 -22.72 -35.40 -16.11
C ALA A 12 -22.48 -34.12 -15.30
N ALA A 13 -23.51 -33.62 -14.59
CA ALA A 13 -23.37 -32.47 -13.71
C ALA A 13 -22.41 -32.76 -12.54
N ALA A 14 -22.51 -33.93 -11.91
CA ALA A 14 -21.62 -34.34 -10.83
C ALA A 14 -20.15 -34.47 -11.29
N ILE A 15 -19.92 -35.07 -12.47
CA ILE A 15 -18.58 -35.17 -13.07
C ILE A 15 -18.02 -33.78 -13.40
N SER A 16 -18.85 -32.88 -13.94
CA SER A 16 -18.42 -31.50 -14.21
C SER A 16 -18.07 -30.75 -12.92
N GLY A 17 -18.85 -30.90 -11.85
CA GLY A 17 -18.54 -30.31 -10.55
C GLY A 17 -17.22 -30.81 -9.98
N LEU A 18 -16.97 -32.13 -10.06
CA LEU A 18 -15.72 -32.73 -9.60
C LEU A 18 -14.50 -32.28 -10.44
N ALA A 19 -14.66 -32.19 -11.76
CA ALA A 19 -13.60 -31.71 -12.66
C ALA A 19 -13.22 -30.26 -12.36
N ILE A 20 -14.20 -29.40 -12.09
CA ILE A 20 -13.94 -28.00 -11.75
C ILE A 20 -13.31 -27.92 -10.36
N LEU A 21 -13.74 -28.72 -9.40
CA LEU A 21 -13.09 -28.79 -8.07
C LEU A 21 -11.61 -29.20 -8.20
N LEU A 22 -11.28 -30.15 -9.08
CA LEU A 22 -9.90 -30.55 -9.36
C LEU A 22 -9.10 -29.45 -10.07
N ILE A 23 -9.70 -28.76 -11.06
CA ILE A 23 -9.09 -27.60 -11.71
C ILE A 23 -8.83 -26.48 -10.70
N MET A 24 -9.73 -26.27 -9.74
CA MET A 24 -9.58 -25.27 -8.68
C MET A 24 -8.47 -25.64 -7.70
N VAL A 25 -8.41 -26.89 -7.23
CA VAL A 25 -7.33 -27.36 -6.36
C VAL A 25 -5.99 -27.25 -7.08
N PHE A 26 -5.97 -27.56 -8.38
CA PHE A 26 -4.79 -27.34 -9.22
C PHE A 26 -4.48 -25.85 -9.35
N ALA A 27 -5.45 -24.98 -9.58
CA ALA A 27 -5.21 -23.54 -9.71
C ALA A 27 -4.77 -22.88 -8.38
N GLU A 28 -5.27 -23.35 -7.24
CA GLU A 28 -4.81 -22.92 -5.91
C GLU A 28 -3.37 -23.37 -5.67
N LYS A 29 -3.04 -24.63 -5.95
CA LYS A 29 -1.75 -25.23 -5.57
C LYS A 29 -0.64 -25.04 -6.60
N ALA A 30 -0.95 -25.03 -7.88
CA ALA A 30 0.01 -24.96 -8.98
C ALA A 30 0.14 -23.54 -9.55
N LEU A 31 -0.91 -22.72 -9.46
CA LEU A 31 -0.90 -21.33 -9.97
C LEU A 31 -0.96 -20.28 -8.85
N HIS A 32 -0.98 -20.70 -7.59
CA HIS A 32 -1.07 -19.82 -6.41
C HIS A 32 -2.22 -18.81 -6.48
N LEU A 33 -3.33 -19.16 -7.14
CA LEU A 33 -4.46 -18.24 -7.24
C LEU A 33 -5.06 -17.97 -5.85
N PRO A 34 -5.36 -16.71 -5.52
CA PRO A 34 -6.00 -16.36 -4.25
C PRO A 34 -7.35 -17.06 -4.05
N LYS A 35 -7.56 -17.63 -2.86
CA LYS A 35 -8.82 -18.30 -2.47
C LYS A 35 -10.09 -17.47 -2.76
N PRO A 36 -10.12 -16.14 -2.53
CA PRO A 36 -11.29 -15.33 -2.88
C PRO A 36 -11.61 -15.34 -4.37
N LEU A 37 -10.61 -15.25 -5.26
CA LEU A 37 -10.82 -15.31 -6.71
C LEU A 37 -11.41 -16.67 -7.10
N ILE A 38 -10.88 -17.76 -6.54
CA ILE A 38 -11.40 -19.11 -6.78
C ILE A 38 -12.88 -19.17 -6.41
N VAL A 39 -13.26 -18.71 -5.21
CA VAL A 39 -14.67 -18.68 -4.75
C VAL A 39 -15.55 -17.86 -5.70
N TYR A 40 -15.11 -16.67 -6.14
CA TYR A 40 -15.87 -15.87 -7.10
C TYR A 40 -16.05 -16.58 -8.44
N LEU A 41 -15.00 -17.23 -8.95
CA LEU A 41 -15.07 -18.04 -10.17
C LEU A 41 -16.03 -19.24 -10.00
N VAL A 42 -16.12 -19.85 -8.81
CA VAL A 42 -17.07 -20.94 -8.52
C VAL A 42 -18.52 -20.46 -8.52
N ILE A 43 -18.83 -19.45 -7.71
CA ILE A 43 -20.19 -18.95 -7.54
C ILE A 43 -20.72 -18.46 -8.88
N SER A 44 -19.88 -17.71 -9.59
CA SER A 44 -20.21 -17.25 -10.93
C SER A 44 -20.45 -18.46 -11.86
N TYR A 45 -19.54 -19.45 -11.91
CA TYR A 45 -19.71 -20.69 -12.70
C TYR A 45 -21.09 -21.33 -12.51
N ILE A 46 -21.50 -21.50 -11.26
CA ILE A 46 -22.79 -22.10 -10.91
C ILE A 46 -23.95 -21.26 -11.46
N VAL A 47 -23.93 -19.95 -11.26
CA VAL A 47 -25.01 -19.04 -11.70
C VAL A 47 -25.19 -19.06 -13.21
N VAL A 48 -24.12 -18.93 -14.01
CA VAL A 48 -24.25 -18.97 -15.47
C VAL A 48 -24.55 -20.37 -15.96
N SER A 49 -24.06 -21.44 -15.32
CA SER A 49 -24.41 -22.81 -15.70
C SER A 49 -25.90 -23.08 -15.54
N VAL A 50 -26.52 -22.56 -14.47
CA VAL A 50 -27.98 -22.61 -14.26
C VAL A 50 -28.71 -21.80 -15.34
N PHE A 51 -28.26 -20.58 -15.62
CA PHE A 51 -28.85 -19.71 -16.65
C PHE A 51 -28.76 -20.36 -18.04
N PHE A 52 -27.60 -20.91 -18.36
CA PHE A 52 -27.30 -21.56 -19.62
C PHE A 52 -28.08 -22.87 -19.81
N TRP A 53 -28.28 -23.67 -18.76
CA TRP A 53 -29.16 -24.84 -18.82
C TRP A 53 -30.60 -24.45 -19.17
N PHE A 54 -31.04 -23.29 -18.69
CA PHE A 54 -32.35 -22.72 -19.04
C PHE A 54 -32.44 -22.36 -20.53
N PHE A 55 -31.41 -21.74 -21.11
CA PHE A 55 -31.35 -21.36 -22.52
C PHE A 55 -31.11 -22.54 -23.49
N LYS A 56 -30.34 -23.56 -23.08
CA LYS A 56 -30.16 -24.81 -23.84
C LYS A 56 -31.50 -25.48 -24.13
N ARG A 57 -32.48 -25.35 -23.23
CA ARG A 57 -33.83 -25.89 -23.43
C ARG A 57 -34.57 -25.26 -24.62
N ALA A 58 -34.09 -24.11 -25.12
CA ALA A 58 -34.66 -23.35 -26.23
C ALA A 58 -33.90 -23.49 -27.57
N SER A 59 -32.74 -24.16 -27.65
CA SER A 59 -31.95 -24.27 -28.89
C SER A 59 -31.56 -25.72 -29.25
N HIS A 60 -31.43 -26.01 -30.56
CA HIS A 60 -31.00 -27.31 -31.11
C HIS A 60 -29.47 -27.49 -31.18
N SER A 61 -28.68 -26.68 -30.45
CA SER A 61 -27.21 -26.69 -30.52
C SER A 61 -26.58 -27.98 -29.93
N SER A 62 -25.45 -28.41 -30.48
CA SER A 62 -24.68 -29.54 -29.95
C SER A 62 -24.09 -29.24 -28.57
N VAL A 63 -23.88 -30.26 -27.74
CA VAL A 63 -23.30 -30.11 -26.38
C VAL A 63 -21.94 -29.39 -26.42
N THR A 64 -21.13 -29.65 -27.44
CA THR A 64 -19.81 -29.02 -27.62
C THR A 64 -19.92 -27.52 -27.92
N SER A 65 -20.81 -27.13 -28.84
CA SER A 65 -21.05 -25.71 -29.16
C SER A 65 -21.53 -24.95 -27.93
N LEU A 66 -22.33 -25.61 -27.11
CA LEU A 66 -22.88 -25.06 -25.90
C LEU A 66 -21.80 -24.83 -24.82
N ILE A 67 -20.91 -25.81 -24.62
CA ILE A 67 -19.77 -25.66 -23.70
C ILE A 67 -18.86 -24.52 -24.16
N ILE A 68 -18.53 -24.45 -25.45
CA ILE A 68 -17.69 -23.39 -26.00
C ILE A 68 -18.31 -22.01 -25.77
N GLN A 69 -19.61 -21.84 -26.05
CA GLN A 69 -20.30 -20.57 -25.82
C GLN A 69 -20.29 -20.16 -24.35
N ALA A 70 -20.55 -21.10 -23.44
CA ALA A 70 -20.47 -20.82 -22.01
C ALA A 70 -19.05 -20.40 -21.60
N CYS A 71 -18.01 -21.09 -22.06
CA CYS A 71 -16.62 -20.73 -21.80
C CYS A 71 -16.23 -19.36 -22.36
N LEU A 72 -16.74 -18.97 -23.54
CA LEU A 72 -16.48 -17.66 -24.14
C LEU A 72 -17.17 -16.53 -23.36
N VAL A 73 -18.42 -16.72 -22.94
CA VAL A 73 -19.13 -15.78 -22.06
C VAL A 73 -18.37 -15.64 -20.74
N TRP A 74 -17.84 -16.74 -20.20
CA TRP A 74 -17.01 -16.74 -18.99
C TRP A 74 -15.74 -15.93 -19.13
N PHE A 75 -14.98 -16.22 -20.19
CA PHE A 75 -13.75 -15.51 -20.48
C PHE A 75 -14.03 -14.00 -20.60
N PHE A 76 -15.10 -13.63 -21.29
CA PHE A 76 -15.51 -12.23 -21.43
C PHE A 76 -15.88 -11.58 -20.09
N VAL A 77 -16.73 -12.21 -19.26
CA VAL A 77 -17.16 -11.65 -17.97
C VAL A 77 -15.99 -11.54 -17.00
N ALA A 78 -15.16 -12.58 -16.88
CA ALA A 78 -14.00 -12.57 -16.01
C ALA A 78 -12.99 -11.49 -16.45
N SER A 79 -12.75 -11.36 -17.76
CA SER A 79 -11.89 -10.31 -18.30
C SER A 79 -12.45 -8.93 -17.98
N LEU A 80 -13.75 -8.71 -18.18
CA LEU A 80 -14.40 -7.43 -17.89
C LEU A 80 -14.31 -7.06 -16.40
N VAL A 81 -14.55 -8.02 -15.49
CA VAL A 81 -14.45 -7.80 -14.05
C VAL A 81 -13.01 -7.50 -13.64
N LEU A 82 -12.04 -8.30 -14.08
CA LEU A 82 -10.63 -8.10 -13.77
C LEU A 82 -10.14 -6.76 -14.31
N SER A 83 -10.43 -6.44 -15.58
CA SER A 83 -10.12 -5.13 -16.15
C SER A 83 -10.76 -4.00 -15.35
N SER A 84 -12.03 -4.13 -14.94
CA SER A 84 -12.70 -3.11 -14.14
C SER A 84 -12.04 -2.90 -12.78
N VAL A 85 -11.64 -3.99 -12.09
CA VAL A 85 -10.91 -3.90 -10.83
C VAL A 85 -9.55 -3.22 -11.03
N PHE A 86 -8.81 -3.60 -12.08
CA PHE A 86 -7.51 -3.02 -12.40
C PHE A 86 -7.57 -1.50 -12.60
N TYR A 87 -8.61 -1.00 -13.29
CA TYR A 87 -8.77 0.43 -13.54
C TYR A 87 -9.35 1.21 -12.35
N VAL A 88 -10.24 0.61 -11.56
CA VAL A 88 -10.89 1.30 -10.43
C VAL A 88 -10.01 1.31 -9.18
N ASP A 89 -9.34 0.19 -8.90
CA ASP A 89 -8.42 0.09 -7.79
C ASP A 89 -7.01 0.47 -8.23
N LYS A 90 -6.79 1.77 -8.45
CA LYS A 90 -5.50 2.30 -8.90
C LYS A 90 -4.33 1.91 -7.99
N ALA A 91 -4.59 1.80 -6.68
CA ALA A 91 -3.62 1.30 -5.73
C ALA A 91 -3.31 -0.17 -5.96
N GLY A 92 -4.18 -0.98 -6.57
CA GLY A 92 -3.92 -2.37 -6.99
C GLY A 92 -4.02 -3.42 -5.88
N TRP A 93 -4.52 -3.07 -4.69
CA TRP A 93 -4.60 -4.00 -3.55
C TRP A 93 -5.58 -5.15 -3.78
N ASN A 94 -6.78 -4.84 -4.27
CA ASN A 94 -7.78 -5.83 -4.64
C ASN A 94 -7.37 -6.60 -5.90
N TRP A 95 -6.67 -5.95 -6.84
CA TRP A 95 -6.08 -6.64 -7.98
C TRP A 95 -5.10 -7.72 -7.53
N TYR A 96 -4.18 -7.39 -6.62
CA TYR A 96 -3.26 -8.35 -6.01
C TYR A 96 -4.01 -9.47 -5.29
N ARG A 97 -5.01 -9.14 -4.46
CA ARG A 97 -5.82 -10.14 -3.75
C ARG A 97 -6.64 -11.05 -4.66
N LEU A 98 -6.92 -10.63 -5.90
CA LEU A 98 -7.62 -11.45 -6.88
C LEU A 98 -6.63 -12.28 -7.70
N THR A 99 -5.51 -11.70 -8.13
CA THR A 99 -4.65 -12.31 -9.16
C THR A 99 -3.33 -12.87 -8.64
N GLY A 100 -2.90 -12.45 -7.45
CA GLY A 100 -1.55 -12.68 -6.91
C GLY A 100 -0.47 -11.79 -7.54
N VAL A 101 -0.80 -11.01 -8.57
CA VAL A 101 0.16 -10.14 -9.27
C VAL A 101 0.27 -8.81 -8.55
N ASN A 102 1.43 -8.55 -7.95
CA ASN A 102 1.69 -7.29 -7.26
C ASN A 102 2.12 -6.19 -8.25
N THR A 103 1.15 -5.44 -8.77
CA THR A 103 1.39 -4.35 -9.71
C THR A 103 0.51 -3.14 -9.37
N THR A 104 0.94 -1.97 -9.86
CA THR A 104 0.26 -0.68 -9.76
C THR A 104 0.31 0.02 -11.10
N LEU A 105 -0.70 0.84 -11.41
CA LEU A 105 -0.70 1.66 -12.61
C LEU A 105 0.36 2.76 -12.46
N SER A 106 1.14 3.01 -13.53
CA SER A 106 2.07 4.14 -13.59
C SER A 106 1.31 5.45 -13.78
N GLU A 107 1.73 6.51 -13.09
CA GLU A 107 1.29 7.89 -13.34
C GLU A 107 2.47 8.72 -13.87
N GLU A 108 2.29 9.33 -15.05
CA GLU A 108 3.27 10.21 -15.69
C GLU A 108 2.87 11.67 -15.44
N LEU A 109 3.46 12.29 -14.41
CA LEU A 109 3.14 13.63 -13.89
C LEU A 109 4.38 14.55 -13.90
N TYR A 110 5.33 14.32 -14.80
CA TYR A 110 6.60 15.07 -14.88
C TYR A 110 6.39 16.59 -15.01
N ASP A 111 5.36 17.00 -15.75
CA ASP A 111 5.04 18.42 -15.97
C ASP A 111 4.74 19.17 -14.66
N LEU A 112 4.33 18.46 -13.60
CA LEU A 112 4.01 19.05 -12.30
C LEU A 112 5.24 19.27 -11.41
N THR A 113 6.42 18.78 -11.79
CA THR A 113 7.63 18.86 -10.95
C THR A 113 8.30 20.23 -10.95
N GLU A 114 7.93 21.11 -11.89
CA GLU A 114 8.57 22.42 -12.13
C GLU A 114 7.56 23.58 -12.16
N ILE A 115 6.28 23.35 -11.81
CA ILE A 115 5.26 24.42 -11.84
C ILE A 115 5.54 25.51 -10.80
N SER A 116 5.06 26.73 -11.09
CA SER A 116 5.22 27.87 -10.19
C SER A 116 4.41 27.72 -8.90
N LEU A 117 4.83 28.38 -7.82
CA LEU A 117 4.07 28.43 -6.56
C LEU A 117 2.63 28.92 -6.75
N SER A 118 2.44 29.96 -7.56
CA SER A 118 1.10 30.49 -7.86
C SER A 118 0.22 29.48 -8.58
N GLU A 119 0.80 28.70 -9.49
CA GLU A 119 0.10 27.66 -10.22
C GLU A 119 -0.25 26.49 -9.30
N PHE A 120 0.70 26.01 -8.50
CA PHE A 120 0.47 24.97 -7.50
C PHE A 120 -0.68 25.33 -6.55
N LEU A 121 -0.66 26.54 -5.95
CA LEU A 121 -1.71 27.00 -5.04
C LEU A 121 -3.08 27.14 -5.72
N SER A 122 -3.12 27.43 -7.02
CA SER A 122 -4.38 27.49 -7.78
C SER A 122 -4.99 26.09 -8.00
N GLN A 123 -4.15 25.07 -8.14
CA GLN A 123 -4.57 23.68 -8.32
C GLN A 123 -4.90 22.99 -7.00
N HIS A 124 -4.25 23.40 -5.90
CA HIS A 124 -4.35 22.76 -4.60
C HIS A 124 -4.67 23.78 -3.48
N PRO A 125 -5.92 24.26 -3.36
CA PRO A 125 -6.29 25.33 -2.43
C PRO A 125 -6.22 24.92 -0.95
N VAL A 126 -5.99 23.64 -0.64
CA VAL A 126 -5.73 23.17 0.72
C VAL A 126 -4.38 23.65 1.27
N PHE A 127 -3.42 23.89 0.39
CA PHE A 127 -2.13 24.44 0.77
C PHE A 127 -2.23 25.95 0.80
N ILE A 128 -1.60 26.55 1.81
CA ILE A 128 -1.47 28.00 1.95
C ILE A 128 0.00 28.37 1.95
N ARG A 129 0.32 29.64 1.69
CA ARG A 129 1.71 30.10 1.77
C ARG A 129 2.22 30.03 3.21
N ASP A 130 3.42 29.50 3.37
CA ASP A 130 4.19 29.67 4.59
C ASP A 130 4.80 31.09 4.59
N THR A 131 4.65 31.80 5.69
CA THR A 131 5.23 33.14 5.88
C THR A 131 6.67 33.10 6.36
N VAL A 132 7.16 31.94 6.80
CA VAL A 132 8.50 31.76 7.36
C VAL A 132 9.52 31.37 6.29
N VAL A 133 9.12 30.50 5.36
CA VAL A 133 10.01 29.98 4.30
C VAL A 133 9.66 30.64 2.98
N ALA A 134 10.67 31.19 2.29
CA ALA A 134 10.51 31.71 0.95
C ALA A 134 10.09 30.59 0.00
N ASP A 135 9.04 30.82 -0.79
CA ASP A 135 8.38 29.80 -1.61
C ASP A 135 7.96 28.53 -0.85
N GLY A 136 7.66 28.70 0.45
CA GLY A 136 7.08 27.68 1.29
C GLY A 136 5.56 27.61 1.19
N ILE A 137 5.04 26.41 1.31
CA ILE A 137 3.63 26.10 1.51
C ILE A 137 3.45 25.30 2.80
N LYS A 138 2.29 25.45 3.40
CA LYS A 138 1.90 24.65 4.54
C LYS A 138 0.46 24.17 4.48
N VAL A 139 0.18 23.13 5.26
CA VAL A 139 -1.16 22.66 5.56
C VAL A 139 -1.41 22.87 7.05
N ASP A 140 -2.41 23.71 7.37
CA ASP A 140 -2.81 23.98 8.74
C ASP A 140 -3.70 22.86 9.28
N LYS A 141 -3.72 22.70 10.60
CA LYS A 141 -4.57 21.75 11.33
C LYS A 141 -5.98 21.64 10.73
N GLY A 142 -6.40 20.43 10.41
CA GLY A 142 -7.68 20.17 9.76
C GLY A 142 -7.76 18.77 9.17
N VAL A 143 -8.93 18.43 8.61
CA VAL A 143 -9.14 17.16 7.91
C VAL A 143 -9.37 17.45 6.44
N TYR A 144 -8.53 16.89 5.58
CA TYR A 144 -8.55 17.14 4.15
C TYR A 144 -8.64 15.83 3.37
N VAL A 145 -9.35 15.86 2.24
CA VAL A 145 -9.43 14.73 1.33
C VAL A 145 -8.51 15.02 0.14
N VAL A 146 -7.57 14.11 -0.11
CA VAL A 146 -6.68 14.16 -1.28
C VAL A 146 -7.34 13.39 -2.41
N GLU A 147 -7.89 14.12 -3.37
CA GLU A 147 -8.70 13.56 -4.47
C GLU A 147 -7.89 13.09 -5.68
N GLN A 148 -6.66 13.59 -5.82
CA GLN A 148 -5.73 13.26 -6.88
C GLN A 148 -4.30 13.23 -6.33
N THR A 149 -3.40 12.55 -7.03
CA THR A 149 -1.97 12.56 -6.68
C THR A 149 -1.43 14.00 -6.70
N ILE A 150 -0.75 14.39 -5.63
CA ILE A 150 -0.15 15.71 -5.46
C ILE A 150 1.34 15.59 -5.70
N ILE A 151 1.87 16.43 -6.59
CA ILE A 151 3.31 16.57 -6.84
C ILE A 151 3.74 17.92 -6.28
N VAL A 152 4.55 17.93 -5.23
CA VAL A 152 5.19 19.14 -4.72
C VAL A 152 6.43 19.42 -5.59
N PRO A 153 6.48 20.56 -6.30
CA PRO A 153 7.58 20.90 -7.19
C PRO A 153 8.91 21.08 -6.46
N LYS A 154 10.03 20.96 -7.19
CA LYS A 154 11.40 21.03 -6.64
C LYS A 154 11.71 22.30 -5.86
N ASN A 155 11.13 23.42 -6.28
CA ASN A 155 11.42 24.74 -5.73
C ASN A 155 10.40 25.18 -4.68
N ILE A 156 9.55 24.27 -4.19
CA ILE A 156 8.50 24.59 -3.21
C ILE A 156 8.71 23.73 -1.96
N ALA A 157 8.86 24.39 -0.81
CA ALA A 157 9.01 23.70 0.47
C ALA A 157 7.63 23.39 1.07
N LEU A 158 7.36 22.13 1.39
CA LEU A 158 6.12 21.70 2.04
C LEU A 158 6.32 21.45 3.53
N LYS A 159 5.49 22.11 4.34
CA LYS A 159 5.32 21.84 5.77
C LYS A 159 3.92 21.31 6.08
N ILE A 160 3.83 20.18 6.75
CA ILE A 160 2.57 19.66 7.29
C ILE A 160 2.56 19.91 8.80
N GLU A 161 1.63 20.73 9.27
CA GLU A 161 1.56 21.13 10.68
C GLU A 161 0.82 20.10 11.56
N ALA A 162 1.06 20.17 12.86
CA ALA A 162 0.42 19.31 13.86
C ALA A 162 -1.12 19.30 13.75
N GLY A 163 -1.71 18.13 13.98
CA GLY A 163 -3.16 17.93 13.93
C GLY A 163 -3.78 17.88 12.52
N VAL A 164 -2.97 17.87 11.45
CA VAL A 164 -3.45 17.62 10.09
C VAL A 164 -3.84 16.15 9.93
N THR A 165 -4.98 15.90 9.28
CA THR A 165 -5.39 14.59 8.79
C THR A 165 -5.60 14.63 7.28
N LEU A 166 -4.78 13.92 6.53
CA LEU A 166 -4.91 13.72 5.09
C LEU A 166 -5.55 12.35 4.80
N LYS A 167 -6.72 12.39 4.16
CA LYS A 167 -7.49 11.22 3.72
C LYS A 167 -7.40 11.06 2.21
N PHE A 168 -6.63 10.08 1.75
CA PHE A 168 -6.35 9.88 0.34
C PHE A 168 -7.41 9.01 -0.34
N LYS A 169 -7.84 9.42 -1.53
CA LYS A 169 -8.62 8.55 -2.44
C LYS A 169 -7.76 7.39 -2.94
N VAL A 170 -8.43 6.41 -3.55
CA VAL A 170 -7.79 5.19 -4.07
C VAL A 170 -6.61 5.50 -4.99
N GLY A 171 -5.44 4.96 -4.65
CA GLY A 171 -4.18 5.13 -5.39
C GLY A 171 -3.59 6.54 -5.42
N CYS A 172 -4.21 7.54 -4.78
CA CYS A 172 -3.64 8.89 -4.75
C CYS A 172 -2.42 8.93 -3.84
N SER A 173 -1.40 9.68 -4.27
CA SER A 173 -0.12 9.81 -3.57
C SER A 173 0.21 11.27 -3.26
N LEU A 174 1.20 11.49 -2.39
CA LEU A 174 1.85 12.78 -2.20
C LEU A 174 3.34 12.58 -2.48
N ILE A 175 3.85 13.21 -3.54
CA ILE A 175 5.26 13.12 -3.92
C ILE A 175 5.92 14.47 -3.76
N ALA A 176 6.96 14.53 -2.93
CA ALA A 176 7.72 15.74 -2.68
C ALA A 176 9.07 15.69 -3.41
N TYR A 177 9.21 16.55 -4.43
CA TYR A 177 10.51 16.82 -5.06
C TYR A 177 11.20 18.07 -4.48
N GLY A 178 10.50 18.83 -3.65
CA GLY A 178 11.05 19.96 -2.88
C GLY A 178 11.13 19.65 -1.38
N PRO A 179 11.69 20.57 -0.57
CA PRO A 179 11.93 20.32 0.86
C PRO A 179 10.66 19.91 1.60
N PHE A 180 10.75 18.95 2.50
CA PHE A 180 9.59 18.36 3.16
C PHE A 180 9.76 18.27 4.68
N THR A 181 8.75 18.71 5.42
CA THR A 181 8.66 18.52 6.88
C THR A 181 7.25 18.16 7.28
N ALA A 182 7.10 17.21 8.22
CA ALA A 182 5.83 16.84 8.82
C ALA A 182 6.06 16.63 10.33
N ILE A 183 5.77 17.66 11.12
CA ILE A 183 6.11 17.69 12.56
C ILE A 183 4.82 17.88 13.35
N GLY A 184 4.34 16.78 13.93
CA GLY A 184 3.23 16.76 14.87
C GLY A 184 3.68 16.99 16.30
N ASN A 185 2.82 16.62 17.25
CA ASN A 185 3.18 16.49 18.66
C ASN A 185 2.34 15.36 19.31
N PRO A 186 2.62 14.94 20.56
CA PRO A 186 1.86 13.88 21.23
C PRO A 186 0.36 14.13 21.35
N ASP A 187 -0.07 15.39 21.43
CA ASP A 187 -1.47 15.77 21.56
C ASP A 187 -2.16 15.96 20.19
N GLU A 188 -1.38 16.24 19.15
CA GLU A 188 -1.83 16.61 17.80
C GLU A 188 -0.97 15.91 16.73
N THR A 189 -1.04 14.59 16.71
CA THR A 189 -0.39 13.74 15.70
C THR A 189 -0.89 14.06 14.28
N ILE A 190 0.01 14.04 13.30
CA ILE A 190 -0.35 14.15 11.88
C ILE A 190 -0.84 12.79 11.38
N ILE A 191 -1.95 12.71 10.66
CA ILE A 191 -2.53 11.45 10.19
C ILE A 191 -2.55 11.39 8.66
N PHE A 192 -1.95 10.36 8.09
CA PHE A 192 -2.03 9.99 6.68
C PHE A 192 -2.78 8.67 6.55
N THR A 193 -3.97 8.68 5.94
CA THR A 193 -4.80 7.47 5.84
C THR A 193 -5.65 7.42 4.58
N ALA A 194 -6.26 6.28 4.30
CA ALA A 194 -7.22 6.15 3.20
C ALA A 194 -8.56 6.81 3.57
N ASP A 195 -9.18 7.53 2.62
CA ASP A 195 -10.56 8.01 2.73
C ASP A 195 -11.55 6.84 2.89
N LYS A 196 -11.27 5.74 2.18
CA LYS A 196 -11.99 4.46 2.30
C LYS A 196 -11.00 3.32 2.46
N THR A 197 -10.95 2.74 3.64
CA THR A 197 -9.99 1.69 4.02
C THR A 197 -10.14 0.38 3.26
N PHE A 198 -11.25 0.16 2.53
CA PHE A 198 -11.37 -0.97 1.60
C PHE A 198 -10.35 -0.84 0.47
N TYR A 199 -10.22 0.36 -0.08
CA TYR A 199 -9.16 0.73 -1.01
C TYR A 199 -7.91 1.12 -0.22
N LYS A 200 -6.79 1.16 -0.92
CA LYS A 200 -5.55 1.71 -0.38
C LYS A 200 -5.24 2.99 -1.10
N TRP A 201 -4.53 3.88 -0.42
CA TRP A 201 -3.93 5.02 -1.09
C TRP A 201 -2.55 4.61 -1.63
N GLY A 202 -1.92 5.50 -2.39
CA GLY A 202 -0.61 5.25 -2.95
C GLY A 202 0.47 5.38 -1.89
N VAL A 203 1.32 6.38 -2.04
CA VAL A 203 2.54 6.55 -1.24
C VAL A 203 2.73 7.99 -0.79
N LEU A 204 3.43 8.19 0.33
CA LEU A 204 4.20 9.41 0.57
C LEU A 204 5.62 9.19 0.01
N GLY A 205 5.93 9.80 -1.12
CA GLY A 205 7.25 9.71 -1.76
C GLY A 205 8.06 10.98 -1.55
N ILE A 206 9.33 10.88 -1.18
CA ILE A 206 10.24 12.02 -1.05
C ILE A 206 11.49 11.75 -1.88
N VAL A 207 11.90 12.69 -2.73
CA VAL A 207 12.94 12.45 -3.74
C VAL A 207 14.01 13.52 -3.68
N GLY A 208 15.26 13.12 -3.45
CA GLY A 208 16.45 13.96 -3.54
C GLY A 208 16.53 15.07 -2.48
N GLN A 209 15.90 14.90 -1.31
CA GLN A 209 15.77 15.96 -0.31
C GLN A 209 16.74 15.80 0.85
N LYS A 210 17.05 16.93 1.49
CA LYS A 210 17.86 16.99 2.71
C LYS A 210 17.05 17.53 3.87
N ASP A 211 17.51 17.22 5.08
CA ASP A 211 16.92 17.68 6.34
C ASP A 211 15.41 17.37 6.43
N VAL A 212 15.00 16.22 5.90
CA VAL A 212 13.60 15.76 5.96
C VAL A 212 13.32 15.32 7.40
N LEU A 213 12.32 15.93 8.03
CA LEU A 213 11.91 15.58 9.38
C LEU A 213 10.45 15.12 9.39
N ILE A 214 10.23 13.90 9.88
CA ILE A 214 8.91 13.30 10.08
C ILE A 214 8.80 12.90 11.55
N GLU A 215 8.03 13.66 12.32
CA GLU A 215 7.89 13.45 13.76
C GLU A 215 6.42 13.46 14.18
N TYR A 216 6.03 12.56 15.09
CA TYR A 216 4.65 12.44 15.58
C TYR A 216 3.62 12.34 14.45
N ALA A 217 3.86 11.42 13.52
CA ALA A 217 2.96 11.11 12.42
C ALA A 217 2.43 9.66 12.48
N HIS A 218 1.23 9.46 11.95
CA HIS A 218 0.57 8.16 11.85
C HIS A 218 0.22 7.87 10.40
N PHE A 219 0.78 6.80 9.86
CA PHE A 219 0.52 6.30 8.52
C PHE A 219 -0.30 5.03 8.60
N SER A 220 -1.39 4.97 7.83
CA SER A 220 -2.18 3.75 7.71
C SER A 220 -2.77 3.52 6.33
N HIS A 221 -2.92 2.25 5.97
CA HIS A 221 -3.56 1.83 4.72
C HIS A 221 -2.93 2.37 3.43
N ALA A 222 -1.67 2.79 3.50
CA ALA A 222 -0.86 3.13 2.34
C ALA A 222 -0.50 1.88 1.54
N ARG A 223 -0.13 2.06 0.28
CA ARG A 223 0.34 0.97 -0.57
C ARG A 223 1.73 1.26 -1.13
N GLN A 224 1.88 1.15 -2.43
CA GLN A 224 3.07 1.39 -3.23
C GLN A 224 2.56 2.16 -4.46
N ALA A 225 3.45 2.86 -5.18
CA ALA A 225 3.05 3.57 -6.40
C ALA A 225 4.20 3.59 -7.41
N HIS A 226 3.86 3.74 -8.69
CA HIS A 226 4.83 4.01 -9.74
C HIS A 226 4.49 5.40 -10.31
N ILE A 227 5.34 6.39 -10.03
CA ILE A 227 5.08 7.77 -10.42
C ILE A 227 6.36 8.34 -11.03
N ASN A 228 6.24 8.98 -12.20
CA ASN A 228 7.37 9.62 -12.89
C ASN A 228 8.56 8.68 -13.10
N GLY A 229 8.29 7.43 -13.47
CA GLY A 229 9.32 6.41 -13.71
C GLY A 229 10.02 5.87 -12.46
N ILE A 230 9.61 6.30 -11.26
CA ILE A 230 10.13 5.83 -9.97
C ILE A 230 9.13 4.83 -9.38
N GLN A 231 9.62 3.67 -8.98
CA GLN A 231 8.86 2.69 -8.21
C GLN A 231 9.08 2.95 -6.72
N PHE A 232 8.03 3.37 -6.03
CA PHE A 232 8.03 3.51 -4.57
C PHE A 232 7.45 2.22 -3.99
N PHE A 233 8.26 1.42 -3.30
CA PHE A 233 7.87 0.09 -2.80
C PHE A 233 7.12 0.14 -1.47
N GLY A 234 7.46 1.11 -0.62
CA GLY A 234 6.84 1.34 0.68
C GLY A 234 5.58 2.20 0.63
N GLY A 235 4.85 2.23 1.75
CA GLY A 235 3.78 3.22 1.99
C GLY A 235 4.29 4.62 2.28
N VAL A 236 5.52 4.69 2.77
CA VAL A 236 6.38 5.89 2.77
C VAL A 236 7.70 5.47 2.13
N SER A 237 8.16 6.20 1.12
CA SER A 237 9.37 5.87 0.39
C SER A 237 10.24 7.11 0.19
N LEU A 238 11.54 6.97 0.45
CA LEU A 238 12.51 8.03 0.33
C LEU A 238 13.61 7.62 -0.64
N ILE A 239 13.85 8.45 -1.64
CA ILE A 239 14.81 8.17 -2.71
C ILE A 239 15.91 9.22 -2.61
N ASP A 240 17.17 8.79 -2.49
CA ASP A 240 18.37 9.63 -2.40
C ASP A 240 18.21 10.81 -1.42
N SER A 241 17.66 10.56 -0.23
CA SER A 241 17.28 11.61 0.71
C SER A 241 17.95 11.47 2.09
N GLN A 242 18.08 12.58 2.81
CA GLN A 242 18.50 12.61 4.22
C GLN A 242 17.27 12.82 5.11
N VAL A 243 17.00 11.85 6.00
CA VAL A 243 15.78 11.82 6.82
C VAL A 243 16.03 11.55 8.29
N GLU A 244 15.22 12.16 9.14
CA GLU A 244 14.97 11.71 10.51
C GLU A 244 13.49 11.38 10.68
N VAL A 245 13.20 10.17 11.16
CA VAL A 245 11.85 9.68 11.43
C VAL A 245 11.75 9.24 12.88
N ALA A 246 10.94 9.97 13.64
CA ALA A 246 10.85 9.80 15.08
C ALA A 246 9.41 9.79 15.59
N HIS A 247 9.12 9.00 16.62
CA HIS A 247 7.82 8.99 17.31
C HIS A 247 6.61 8.77 16.37
N CYS A 248 6.80 8.05 15.27
CA CYS A 248 5.78 7.77 14.28
C CYS A 248 5.16 6.38 14.46
N SER A 249 4.03 6.16 13.80
CA SER A 249 3.42 4.83 13.72
C SER A 249 2.96 4.47 12.31
N PHE A 250 3.25 3.25 11.90
CA PHE A 250 2.95 2.69 10.60
C PHE A 250 2.07 1.46 10.79
N THR A 251 0.77 1.60 10.52
CA THR A 251 -0.22 0.57 10.87
C THR A 251 -1.06 0.11 9.70
N ASP A 252 -1.32 -1.19 9.60
CA ASP A 252 -2.13 -1.78 8.52
C ASP A 252 -1.64 -1.35 7.11
N MET A 253 -0.32 -1.24 6.97
CA MET A 253 0.36 -0.86 5.73
C MET A 253 0.26 -1.99 4.71
N LYS A 254 0.09 -1.65 3.43
CA LYS A 254 -0.14 -2.60 2.33
C LYS A 254 0.76 -2.37 1.12
N GLY A 255 1.76 -1.49 1.25
CA GLY A 255 2.90 -1.44 0.33
C GLY A 255 3.65 -2.77 0.40
N LYS A 256 4.64 -2.99 -0.48
CA LYS A 256 5.60 -4.06 -0.20
C LYS A 256 6.10 -3.83 1.24
N ASP A 257 6.52 -2.61 1.53
CA ASP A 257 7.08 -2.24 2.82
C ASP A 257 6.20 -1.16 3.50
N ALA A 258 6.35 -0.99 4.81
CA ALA A 258 5.75 0.16 5.49
C ALA A 258 6.56 1.43 5.24
N PHE A 259 7.88 1.33 5.37
CA PHE A 259 8.82 2.42 5.18
C PHE A 259 10.02 1.93 4.38
N HIS A 260 10.33 2.59 3.27
CA HIS A 260 11.36 2.18 2.33
C HIS A 260 12.34 3.33 2.05
N ILE A 261 13.64 3.04 2.02
CA ILE A 261 14.70 3.96 1.63
C ILE A 261 15.48 3.35 0.48
N ASP A 262 15.68 4.12 -0.58
CA ASP A 262 16.59 3.82 -1.70
C ASP A 262 17.70 4.88 -1.71
N GLY A 263 18.83 4.56 -1.08
CA GLY A 263 19.96 5.46 -0.90
C GLY A 263 19.74 6.64 0.08
N GLY A 264 20.83 7.34 0.39
CA GLY A 264 20.83 8.52 1.27
C GLY A 264 21.28 8.26 2.71
N THR A 265 20.84 9.11 3.64
CA THR A 265 21.16 8.97 5.07
C THR A 265 19.92 9.02 5.94
N PHE A 266 19.92 8.25 7.03
CA PHE A 266 18.71 8.10 7.85
C PHE A 266 18.99 7.96 9.34
N ILE A 267 18.06 8.47 10.13
CA ILE A 267 17.95 8.22 11.56
C ILE A 267 16.48 7.83 11.82
N ILE A 268 16.24 6.59 12.23
CA ILE A 268 14.89 6.04 12.39
C ILE A 268 14.74 5.49 13.81
N HIS A 269 13.96 6.18 14.64
CA HIS A 269 13.85 5.79 16.05
C HIS A 269 12.52 6.07 16.73
N ASP A 270 12.29 5.37 17.84
CA ASP A 270 11.07 5.53 18.66
C ASP A 270 9.76 5.35 17.87
N ASN A 271 9.78 4.54 16.80
CA ASN A 271 8.62 4.31 15.94
C ASN A 271 7.93 2.98 16.25
N VAL A 272 6.68 2.84 15.79
CA VAL A 272 5.92 1.60 15.89
C VAL A 272 5.48 1.12 14.50
N PHE A 273 5.87 -0.09 14.13
CA PHE A 273 5.45 -0.77 12.90
C PHE A 273 4.53 -1.94 13.23
N LYS A 274 3.30 -1.91 12.70
CA LYS A 274 2.26 -2.88 13.08
C LYS A 274 1.39 -3.33 11.91
N ASN A 275 1.18 -4.64 11.79
CA ASN A 275 0.32 -5.24 10.74
C ASN A 275 0.74 -4.83 9.32
N VAL A 276 2.05 -4.89 9.05
CA VAL A 276 2.65 -4.53 7.77
C VAL A 276 2.52 -5.71 6.79
N PHE A 277 2.47 -5.44 5.48
CA PHE A 277 2.22 -6.48 4.48
C PHE A 277 3.46 -7.32 4.16
N LYS A 278 4.62 -6.70 3.89
CA LYS A 278 5.94 -7.36 3.95
C LYS A 278 6.76 -6.69 5.04
N ASP A 279 7.62 -5.76 4.66
CA ASP A 279 8.73 -5.37 5.53
C ASP A 279 8.41 -4.13 6.35
N GLY A 280 8.80 -4.15 7.62
CA GLY A 280 8.61 -2.98 8.49
C GLY A 280 9.40 -1.79 7.97
N ILE A 281 10.71 -1.98 7.86
CA ILE A 281 11.65 -1.07 7.21
C ILE A 281 12.40 -1.86 6.15
N ASP A 282 12.53 -1.30 4.95
CA ASP A 282 13.37 -1.84 3.87
C ASP A 282 14.38 -0.75 3.46
N ILE A 283 15.68 -1.06 3.56
CA ILE A 283 16.78 -0.16 3.19
C ILE A 283 17.53 -0.77 1.99
N ASP A 284 17.32 -0.18 0.83
CA ASP A 284 18.10 -0.41 -0.38
C ASP A 284 19.22 0.64 -0.46
N GLY A 285 20.33 0.38 0.22
CA GLY A 285 21.52 1.25 0.22
C GLY A 285 21.42 2.48 1.13
N GLY A 286 22.59 3.07 1.40
CA GLY A 286 22.73 4.24 2.27
C GLY A 286 23.49 3.98 3.57
N THR A 287 23.36 4.90 4.52
CA THR A 287 24.06 4.87 5.81
C THR A 287 23.23 5.57 6.87
N GLY A 288 23.13 4.98 8.06
CA GLY A 288 22.27 5.54 9.09
C GLY A 288 22.05 4.65 10.29
N ASP A 289 21.19 5.10 11.19
CA ASP A 289 20.91 4.44 12.47
C ASP A 289 19.42 4.09 12.58
N ILE A 290 19.12 2.88 13.04
CA ILE A 290 17.76 2.37 13.30
C ILE A 290 17.71 1.86 14.74
N PHE A 291 17.04 2.59 15.63
CA PHE A 291 17.05 2.23 17.05
C PHE A 291 15.78 2.51 17.83
N ASP A 292 15.56 1.81 18.94
CA ASP A 292 14.41 2.02 19.84
C ASP A 292 13.03 1.93 19.14
N ASN A 293 12.91 1.19 18.03
CA ASN A 293 11.64 0.96 17.35
C ASN A 293 10.96 -0.33 17.85
N ILE A 294 9.64 -0.40 17.68
CA ILE A 294 8.83 -1.58 18.01
C ILE A 294 8.17 -2.13 16.75
N PHE A 295 8.38 -3.41 16.49
CA PHE A 295 7.78 -4.14 15.38
C PHE A 295 6.85 -5.22 15.88
N PHE A 296 5.68 -5.32 15.26
CA PHE A 296 4.69 -6.34 15.57
C PHE A 296 3.92 -6.75 14.32
N ASN A 297 3.99 -8.05 14.00
CA ASN A 297 3.24 -8.63 12.89
C ASN A 297 3.56 -7.97 11.53
N CYS A 298 4.84 -7.95 11.17
CA CYS A 298 5.31 -7.73 9.79
C CYS A 298 5.19 -9.04 8.99
N GLY A 299 4.99 -8.93 7.68
CA GLY A 299 4.63 -10.09 6.85
C GLY A 299 5.82 -10.81 6.22
N ASP A 300 6.99 -10.19 6.20
CA ASP A 300 8.28 -10.80 5.87
C ASP A 300 9.29 -10.37 6.94
N GLU A 301 10.23 -9.46 6.67
CA GLU A 301 11.24 -8.99 7.60
C GLU A 301 10.75 -7.79 8.42
N GLU A 302 11.13 -7.68 9.69
CA GLU A 302 10.88 -6.43 10.41
C GLU A 302 11.79 -5.29 9.93
N ILE A 303 13.05 -5.60 9.65
CA ILE A 303 14.04 -4.71 9.03
C ILE A 303 14.78 -5.52 7.96
N ASP A 304 14.64 -5.12 6.69
CA ASP A 304 15.42 -5.63 5.56
C ASP A 304 16.50 -4.62 5.18
N LEU A 305 17.72 -5.11 4.95
CA LEU A 305 18.90 -4.31 4.60
C LEU A 305 19.56 -4.94 3.37
N THR A 306 19.66 -4.16 2.30
CA THR A 306 20.30 -4.55 1.04
C THR A 306 21.27 -3.45 0.60
N ASP A 307 22.48 -3.83 0.16
CA ASP A 307 23.50 -2.93 -0.39
C ASP A 307 23.90 -1.74 0.53
N GLU A 308 23.82 -1.94 1.84
CA GLU A 308 24.13 -0.93 2.85
C GLU A 308 25.63 -0.86 3.20
N GLU A 309 26.15 0.35 3.40
CA GLU A 309 27.59 0.54 3.69
C GLU A 309 27.90 0.66 5.19
N ASN A 310 27.04 1.33 5.97
CA ASN A 310 27.23 1.56 7.41
C ASN A 310 25.88 1.78 8.11
N VAL A 311 25.21 0.71 8.51
CA VAL A 311 23.92 0.80 9.22
C VAL A 311 24.04 0.26 10.65
N LEU A 312 23.68 1.09 11.63
CA LEU A 312 23.58 0.68 13.02
C LEU A 312 22.14 0.28 13.34
N VAL A 313 21.95 -0.92 13.88
CA VAL A 313 20.64 -1.41 14.34
C VAL A 313 20.72 -1.76 15.82
N GLU A 314 20.12 -0.97 16.70
CA GLU A 314 20.25 -1.12 18.16
C GLU A 314 18.92 -0.99 18.90
N ASN A 315 18.74 -1.73 19.99
CA ASN A 315 17.60 -1.59 20.92
C ASN A 315 16.18 -1.67 20.32
N ASN A 316 16.02 -2.23 19.12
CA ASN A 316 14.71 -2.48 18.54
C ASN A 316 14.03 -3.69 19.20
N VAL A 317 12.69 -3.64 19.33
CA VAL A 317 11.86 -4.68 19.94
C VAL A 317 11.02 -5.36 18.86
N PHE A 318 11.18 -6.68 18.74
CA PHE A 318 10.46 -7.51 17.76
C PHE A 318 9.47 -8.42 18.51
N LEU A 319 8.18 -8.21 18.28
CA LEU A 319 7.11 -8.92 18.97
C LEU A 319 6.43 -9.94 18.04
N PRO A 320 6.19 -11.20 18.50
CA PRO A 320 5.60 -12.24 17.67
C PRO A 320 4.14 -11.93 17.34
N ALA A 321 3.69 -12.32 16.14
CA ALA A 321 2.33 -12.05 15.64
C ALA A 321 1.19 -12.61 16.51
N GLU A 322 1.47 -13.61 17.36
CA GLU A 322 0.49 -14.24 18.25
C GLU A 322 0.22 -13.46 19.55
N ASP A 323 1.01 -12.43 19.87
CA ASP A 323 0.87 -11.63 21.08
C ASP A 323 -0.29 -10.62 20.93
N THR A 324 -1.51 -11.14 20.83
CA THR A 324 -2.76 -10.36 20.78
C THR A 324 -3.18 -9.84 22.17
N GLY A 325 -2.35 -10.04 23.20
CA GLY A 325 -2.62 -9.70 24.59
C GLY A 325 -1.99 -8.37 25.01
N ILE A 326 -2.69 -7.24 24.76
CA ILE A 326 -2.53 -5.97 25.49
C ILE A 326 -1.06 -5.50 25.63
N ALA A 327 -0.53 -4.80 24.62
CA ALA A 327 0.59 -3.89 24.83
C ALA A 327 0.05 -2.50 25.23
N ALA A 328 -0.48 -2.40 26.46
CA ALA A 328 -0.59 -1.11 27.13
C ALA A 328 0.75 -0.82 27.83
N HIS A 329 1.81 -0.59 27.07
CA HIS A 329 3.05 -0.08 27.65
C HIS A 329 3.00 1.44 27.70
N LYS A 330 2.65 1.91 28.89
CA LYS A 330 2.93 3.24 29.42
C LYS A 330 4.39 3.60 29.05
N VAL A 331 4.56 4.69 28.30
CA VAL A 331 5.85 5.36 28.14
C VAL A 331 6.40 5.64 29.53
N GLU A 332 7.36 4.85 29.99
CA GLU A 332 8.15 5.24 31.16
C GLU A 332 9.14 6.29 30.69
N LYS A 333 9.05 7.48 31.31
CA LYS A 333 10.00 8.57 31.08
C LYS A 333 11.42 8.03 31.26
N PRO A 334 12.39 8.45 30.42
CA PRO A 334 13.78 8.11 30.65
C PRO A 334 14.16 8.51 32.08
N GLN A 335 14.65 7.55 32.86
CA GLN A 335 15.37 7.90 34.08
C GLN A 335 16.69 8.53 33.65
N ASP A 336 16.90 9.78 34.07
CA ASP A 336 18.20 10.45 34.01
C ASP A 336 19.28 9.53 34.58
N ASN A 337 20.04 8.89 33.69
CA ASN A 337 21.30 8.27 34.05
C ASN A 337 22.41 9.06 33.37
N GLU A 338 22.88 10.07 34.09
CA GLU A 338 24.26 10.53 34.03
C GLU A 338 25.20 9.31 34.00
N LYS A 339 25.74 8.97 32.82
CA LYS A 339 27.15 8.62 32.54
C LYS A 339 27.27 7.78 31.28
N SER A 340 27.70 8.43 30.20
CA SER A 340 28.47 7.81 29.12
C SER A 340 29.34 8.88 28.45
N LYS A 341 30.37 9.35 29.15
CA LYS A 341 31.79 9.15 28.76
C LYS A 341 32.04 9.10 27.24
N LYS A 342 32.42 10.27 26.71
CA LYS A 342 33.45 10.52 25.69
C LYS A 342 33.89 9.29 24.87
N ARG A 343 33.67 9.33 23.56
CA ARG A 343 34.57 8.72 22.58
C ARG A 343 35.07 9.76 21.58
N PRO A 344 36.30 9.57 21.05
CA PRO A 344 37.06 10.62 20.42
C PRO A 344 36.73 10.72 18.94
N VAL A 345 36.95 11.93 18.42
CA VAL A 345 37.13 12.24 17.00
C VAL A 345 38.25 11.36 16.45
N ILE A 346 37.93 10.50 15.48
CA ILE A 346 38.71 10.27 14.25
C ILE A 346 37.70 10.04 13.13
#